data_AF-A0A2D5NAJ2-F1
#
_entry.id   AF-A0A2D5NAJ2-F1
#
_cell.length_a   1.000
_cell.length_b   1.000
_cell.length_c   1.000
_cell.angle_alpha   90.00
_cell.angle_beta   90.00
_cell.angle_gamma   90.00
#
_symmetry.space_group_name_H-M   'P 1'
#
loop_
_entity.id
_entity.type
_entity.pdbx_description
1 polymer ?
#
loop_
_entity_poly.entity_id
_entity_poly.type
_entity_poly.pdbx_seq_one_letter_code
_entity_poly.pdbx_strand_id
1 'polypeptide(L)'
;DGNESTTYTFEKDYYWMMGDNRHNSLDSRKWGYVPSDHIVGKPVFIWMSYDKHGEGLSKIRTDRVFTLVNANGERTSYFWYFVAFVVLYQIVITVRRKRKAD
;
A
#
# COMPACT_ATOMS: atom_id res chain seq x y z
N ASP A 1 18.74 23.21 30.31
CA ASP A 1 18.65 24.12 31.46
C ASP A 1 17.30 24.84 31.61
N GLY A 2 16.22 24.41 30.95
CA GLY A 2 14.86 24.92 31.24
C GLY A 2 14.57 26.38 30.89
N ASN A 3 15.52 27.09 30.27
CA ASN A 3 15.33 28.47 29.81
C ASN A 3 14.47 28.51 28.54
N GLU A 4 13.48 29.40 28.51
CA GLU A 4 12.66 29.65 27.32
C GLU A 4 13.54 30.20 26.19
N SER A 5 13.56 29.52 25.05
CA SER A 5 14.27 29.99 23.86
C SER A 5 13.33 30.80 22.97
N THR A 6 13.74 32.00 22.57
CA THR A 6 13.00 32.83 21.62
C THR A 6 13.24 32.43 20.17
N THR A 7 14.28 31.62 19.92
CA THR A 7 14.71 31.22 18.58
C THR A 7 15.07 29.74 18.56
N TYR A 8 14.66 29.06 17.49
CA TYR A 8 15.07 27.69 17.22
C TYR A 8 15.45 27.59 15.73
N THR A 9 16.61 27.02 15.46
CA THR A 9 17.05 26.73 14.09
C THR A 9 16.76 25.26 13.81
N PHE A 10 15.99 24.99 12.77
CA PHE A 10 15.71 23.61 12.36
C PHE A 10 16.99 22.93 11.87
N GLU A 11 17.31 21.78 12.45
CA GLU A 11 18.48 20.98 12.09
C GLU A 11 18.20 19.97 10.95
N LYS A 12 16.92 19.77 10.63
CA LYS A 12 16.43 18.81 9.63
C LYS A 12 15.31 19.44 8.82
N ASP A 13 14.96 18.80 7.72
CA ASP A 13 13.66 19.04 7.09
C ASP A 13 12.56 18.40 7.94
N TYR A 14 11.42 19.07 8.02
CA TYR A 14 10.28 18.64 8.83
C TYR A 14 9.03 18.55 7.98
N TYR A 15 8.22 17.54 8.25
CA TYR A 15 7.02 17.22 7.49
C TYR A 15 5.79 17.25 8.39
N TRP A 16 4.73 17.88 7.90
CA TRP A 16 3.43 17.86 8.54
C TRP A 16 2.62 16.67 7.98
N MET A 17 2.40 15.66 8.81
CA MET A 17 1.67 14.45 8.42
C MET A 17 0.21 14.54 8.85
N MET A 18 -0.70 14.14 7.97
CA MET A 18 -2.14 14.09 8.27
C MET A 18 -2.74 12.81 7.72
N GLY A 19 -3.53 12.12 8.53
CA GLY A 19 -4.26 10.93 8.09
C GLY A 19 -5.50 11.29 7.27
N ASP A 20 -5.84 10.45 6.30
CA ASP A 20 -7.06 10.62 5.49
C ASP A 20 -8.33 10.51 6.36
N ASN A 21 -8.33 9.64 7.37
CA ASN A 21 -9.42 9.51 8.34
C ASN A 21 -9.32 10.59 9.43
N ARG A 22 -9.66 11.84 9.07
CA ARG A 22 -9.37 13.06 9.84
C ARG A 22 -9.88 13.05 11.28
N HIS A 23 -11.05 12.47 11.54
CA HIS A 23 -11.65 12.42 12.88
C HIS A 23 -11.04 11.33 13.77
N ASN A 24 -10.40 10.33 13.16
CA ASN A 24 -9.84 9.18 13.85
C ASN A 24 -8.35 9.00 13.53
N SER A 25 -7.62 10.11 13.49
CA SER A 25 -6.19 10.14 13.19
C SER A 25 -5.47 10.94 14.27
N LEU A 26 -4.57 10.26 14.99
CA LEU A 26 -3.55 10.88 15.83
C LEU A 26 -2.37 11.22 14.92
N ASP A 27 -2.36 12.43 14.40
CA ASP A 27 -1.34 12.91 13.46
C ASP A 27 -0.68 14.23 13.92
N SER A 28 0.02 14.94 13.03
CA SER A 28 0.79 16.15 13.38
C SER A 28 -0.04 17.25 14.06
N ARG A 29 -1.37 17.23 13.91
CA ARG A 29 -2.30 18.10 14.68
C ARG A 29 -2.22 17.90 16.20
N LYS A 30 -1.73 16.74 16.66
CA LYS A 30 -1.63 16.36 18.07
C LYS A 30 -0.17 16.31 18.56
N TRP A 31 0.74 15.77 17.76
CA TRP A 31 2.12 15.52 18.18
C TRP A 31 3.18 16.32 17.40
N GLY A 32 2.79 17.24 16.51
CA GLY A 32 3.71 18.16 15.83
C GLY A 32 4.36 17.59 14.56
N TYR A 33 5.43 18.22 14.09
CA TYR A 33 6.10 17.86 12.84
C TYR A 33 6.96 16.60 12.96
N VAL A 34 7.08 15.83 11.87
CA VAL A 34 7.97 14.66 11.76
C VAL A 34 9.29 15.08 11.11
N PRO A 35 10.46 14.87 11.74
CA PRO A 35 11.74 15.12 11.10
C PRO A 35 12.01 14.12 9.96
N SER A 36 12.73 14.54 8.92
CA SER A 36 12.94 13.78 7.69
C SER A 36 13.56 12.40 7.87
N ASP A 37 14.43 12.23 8.85
CA ASP A 37 15.11 10.97 9.18
C ASP A 37 14.19 9.91 9.81
N HIS A 38 12.99 10.29 10.25
CA HIS A 38 11.97 9.37 10.73
C HIS A 38 11.08 8.81 9.59
N ILE A 39 11.29 9.26 8.35
CA ILE A 39 10.53 8.80 7.18
C ILE A 39 11.25 7.62 6.53
N VAL A 40 10.61 6.45 6.56
CA VAL A 40 11.18 5.21 5.97
C VAL A 40 10.97 5.15 4.44
N GLY A 41 9.84 5.65 3.93
CA GLY A 41 9.55 5.59 2.49
C GLY A 41 8.10 5.87 2.13
N LYS A 42 7.76 5.68 0.86
CA LYS A 42 6.42 5.93 0.28
C LYS A 42 5.70 4.62 -0.05
N PRO A 43 4.44 4.42 0.37
CA PRO A 43 3.65 3.26 -0.04
C PRO A 43 3.26 3.38 -1.53
N VAL A 44 3.56 2.36 -2.32
CA VAL A 44 3.33 2.34 -3.79
C VAL A 44 2.35 1.28 -4.25
N PHE A 45 2.19 0.18 -3.51
CA PHE A 45 1.46 -1.00 -3.96
C PHE A 45 0.72 -1.71 -2.83
N ILE A 46 -0.52 -2.14 -3.08
CA ILE A 46 -1.32 -2.94 -2.16
C ILE A 46 -1.19 -4.41 -2.57
N TRP A 47 -0.32 -5.16 -1.91
CA TRP A 47 -0.13 -6.59 -2.24
C TRP A 47 -1.26 -7.48 -1.69
N MET A 48 -1.95 -7.07 -0.62
CA MET A 48 -3.05 -7.81 0.00
C MET A 48 -4.06 -6.87 0.66
N SER A 49 -5.32 -7.28 0.66
CA SER A 49 -6.44 -6.57 1.28
C SER A 49 -7.51 -7.57 1.68
N TYR A 50 -7.78 -7.65 2.98
CA TYR A 50 -8.64 -8.67 3.58
C TYR A 50 -9.68 -8.01 4.49
N ASP A 51 -10.94 -8.40 4.32
CA ASP A 51 -12.05 -8.04 5.18
C ASP A 51 -12.24 -9.07 6.29
N LYS A 52 -11.98 -8.65 7.52
CA LYS A 52 -12.16 -9.50 8.71
C LYS A 52 -13.61 -9.91 8.94
N HIS A 53 -14.58 -9.19 8.39
CA HIS A 53 -16.01 -9.45 8.57
C HIS A 53 -16.67 -10.12 7.36
N GLY A 54 -15.94 -10.35 6.26
CA GLY A 54 -16.50 -11.05 5.10
C GLY A 54 -16.69 -12.55 5.35
N GLU A 55 -17.33 -13.23 4.39
CA GLU A 55 -17.57 -14.68 4.46
C GLU A 55 -16.85 -15.43 3.33
N GLY A 56 -16.19 -16.55 3.67
CA GLY A 56 -15.48 -17.38 2.69
C GLY A 56 -14.46 -16.60 1.85
N LEU A 57 -14.54 -16.75 0.52
CA LEU A 57 -13.65 -16.10 -0.44
C LEU A 57 -13.94 -14.60 -0.62
N SER A 58 -15.13 -14.11 -0.23
CA SER A 58 -15.48 -12.68 -0.31
C SER A 58 -14.66 -11.80 0.64
N LYS A 59 -13.95 -12.42 1.59
CA LYS A 59 -13.02 -11.73 2.48
C LYS A 59 -11.87 -11.06 1.72
N ILE A 60 -11.47 -11.59 0.57
CA ILE A 60 -10.40 -10.96 -0.22
C ILE A 60 -11.01 -9.83 -1.06
N ARG A 61 -10.58 -8.60 -0.82
CA ARG A 61 -11.06 -7.41 -1.53
C ARG A 61 -10.34 -7.28 -2.87
N THR A 62 -10.79 -8.04 -3.86
CA THR A 62 -10.14 -8.15 -5.18
C THR A 62 -10.04 -6.83 -5.95
N ASP A 63 -10.89 -5.85 -5.62
CA ASP A 63 -10.85 -4.47 -6.12
C ASP A 63 -9.66 -3.65 -5.57
N ARG A 64 -9.09 -4.06 -4.44
CA ARG A 64 -7.96 -3.39 -3.78
C ARG A 64 -6.64 -4.14 -3.87
N VAL A 65 -6.68 -5.47 -3.92
CA VAL A 65 -5.48 -6.30 -4.06
C VAL A 65 -4.85 -6.04 -5.42
N PHE A 66 -3.53 -5.90 -5.43
CA PHE A 66 -2.72 -5.60 -6.61
C PHE A 66 -3.03 -4.26 -7.27
N THR A 67 -3.26 -3.24 -6.45
CA THR A 67 -3.52 -1.86 -6.90
C THR A 67 -2.34 -0.95 -6.58
N LEU A 68 -1.98 -0.07 -7.52
CA LEU A 68 -0.97 0.99 -7.31
C LEU A 68 -1.58 2.20 -6.60
N VAL A 69 -0.86 2.79 -5.66
CA VAL A 69 -1.37 3.87 -4.79
C VAL A 69 -1.38 5.24 -5.48
N ASN A 70 -0.51 5.48 -6.47
CA ASN A 70 -0.28 6.80 -7.07
C ASN A 70 -0.50 6.84 -8.59
N ALA A 71 -1.40 6.02 -9.14
CA ALA A 71 -1.77 6.16 -10.54
C ALA A 71 -2.64 7.41 -10.70
N ASN A 72 -2.26 8.35 -11.57
CA ASN A 72 -2.99 9.61 -11.84
C ASN A 72 -4.33 9.40 -12.58
N GLY A 73 -5.00 8.27 -12.34
CA GLY A 73 -6.23 7.86 -13.00
C GLY A 73 -7.09 6.98 -12.09
N GLU A 74 -8.05 6.27 -12.68
CA GLU A 74 -8.94 5.39 -11.91
C GLU A 74 -8.16 4.25 -11.26
N ARG A 75 -8.49 3.97 -9.98
CA ARG A 75 -7.89 2.88 -9.22
C ARG A 75 -8.20 1.54 -9.92
N THR A 76 -7.19 0.97 -10.56
CA THR A 76 -7.32 -0.33 -11.25
C THR A 76 -6.58 -1.40 -10.47
N SER A 77 -7.31 -2.47 -10.12
CA SER A 77 -6.71 -3.69 -9.57
C SER A 77 -6.19 -4.58 -10.70
N TYR A 78 -4.95 -5.03 -10.57
CA TYR A 78 -4.34 -5.97 -11.52
C TYR A 78 -4.54 -7.45 -11.14
N PHE A 79 -5.32 -7.73 -10.10
CA PHE A 79 -5.48 -9.07 -9.55
C PHE A 79 -5.99 -10.09 -10.58
N TRP A 80 -7.04 -9.75 -11.33
CA TRP A 80 -7.61 -10.68 -12.30
C TRP A 80 -6.74 -10.91 -13.53
N TYR A 81 -5.98 -9.89 -13.97
CA TYR A 81 -4.98 -10.08 -15.03
C TYR A 81 -3.88 -11.05 -14.57
N PHE A 82 -3.44 -10.94 -13.32
CA PHE A 82 -2.48 -11.88 -12.74
C PHE A 82 -3.03 -13.31 -12.67
N VAL A 83 -4.26 -13.48 -12.18
CA VAL A 83 -4.91 -14.81 -12.13
C VAL A 83 -5.04 -15.40 -13.53
N ALA A 84 -5.50 -14.62 -14.51
CA ALA A 84 -5.61 -15.06 -15.90
C ALA A 84 -4.25 -15.47 -16.48
N PHE A 85 -3.20 -14.70 -16.21
CA PHE A 85 -1.83 -15.03 -16.60
C PHE A 85 -1.36 -16.35 -15.98
N VAL A 86 -1.57 -16.55 -14.68
CA VAL A 86 -1.18 -17.79 -13.97
C VAL A 86 -1.94 -18.99 -14.56
N VAL A 87 -3.25 -18.88 -14.77
CA VAL A 87 -4.05 -19.97 -15.37
C VAL A 87 -3.56 -20.31 -16.78
N LEU A 88 -3.35 -19.29 -17.62
CA LEU A 88 -2.81 -19.48 -18.97
C LEU A 88 -1.44 -20.16 -18.93
N TYR A 89 -0.55 -19.71 -18.04
CA TYR A 89 0.78 -20.28 -17.86
C TYR A 89 0.71 -21.78 -17.46
N GLN A 90 -0.18 -22.14 -16.53
CA GLN A 90 -0.37 -23.54 -16.11
C GLN A 90 -0.93 -24.41 -17.25
N ILE A 91 -1.86 -23.89 -18.06
CA ILE A 91 -2.38 -24.58 -19.25
C ILE A 91 -1.25 -24.85 -20.24
N VAL A 92 -0.45 -23.83 -20.56
CA VAL A 92 0.68 -23.95 -21.50
C VAL A 92 1.70 -24.99 -21.01
N ILE A 93 2.05 -24.96 -19.72
CA ILE A 93 2.95 -25.97 -19.13
C ILE A 93 2.37 -27.37 -19.28
N THR A 94 1.10 -27.54 -18.93
CA THR A 94 0.44 -28.85 -18.94
C THR A 94 0.37 -29.43 -20.35
N VAL A 95 0.03 -28.61 -21.35
CA VAL A 95 0.03 -29.01 -22.77
C VAL A 95 1.43 -29.36 -23.26
N ARG A 96 2.45 -28.55 -22.93
CA ARG A 96 3.85 -28.82 -23.29
C ARG A 96 4.38 -30.10 -22.64
N ARG A 97 3.94 -30.43 -21.42
CA ARG A 97 4.29 -31.67 -20.74
C ARG A 97 3.67 -32.89 -21.44
N LYS A 98 2.39 -32.83 -21.83
CA LYS A 98 1.73 -33.92 -22.58
C LYS A 98 2.42 -34.20 -23.92
N ARG A 99 2.72 -33.16 -24.70
CA ARG A 99 3.43 -33.29 -25.99
C ARG A 99 4.86 -33.84 -25.91
N LYS A 100 5.47 -33.84 -24.72
CA LYS A 100 6.80 -34.46 -24.50
C LYS A 100 6.69 -35.90 -24.01
N ALA A 101 5.50 -36.32 -23.57
CA ALA A 101 5.22 -37.67 -23.12
C ALA A 101 4.67 -38.56 -24.25
N ASP A 102 4.07 -37.94 -25.27
CA ASP A 102 3.80 -38.52 -26.60
C ASP A 102 5.06 -38.47 -27.47
#